data_AF-A0AAU9N2N6-F1
#
_entry.id   AF-A0AAU9N2N6-F1
#
_cell.length_a   1.000
_cell.length_b   1.000
_cell.length_c   1.000
_cell.angle_alpha   90.00
_cell.angle_beta   90.00
_cell.angle_gamma   90.00
#
_symmetry.space_group_name_H-M   'P 1'
#
loop_
_entity.id
_entity.type
_entity.pdbx_description
1 polymer ?
#
loop_
_entity_poly.entity_id
_entity_poly.type
_entity_poly.pdbx_seq_one_letter_code
_entity_poly.pdbx_strand_id
1 'polypeptide(L)'
;MDGSILESIGVEIIGVMSPVSICMLLVVLIVYSLTSFSSSSGEPIRTAANLVYLETPTDSTSEKIEGSLLNALVFVILIAAVTFLLVLLYYYNFTNFLKNYMRFSAFFVLGVMGGSIFISIIRQFSIPIDAITCLILLFNFTVVGVLSIFAEGIPIPILLRQVYMVLLGIIVAAWFTNLPEWTTWTLLVALALYDLVAVLAPGGPLKILVELASSRDDELPALWRLR
;
A
#
# COMPACT_ATOMS: atom_id res chain seq x y z
N MET A 1 33.69 9.06 -21.33
CA MET A 1 32.85 10.21 -21.72
C MET A 1 31.81 10.30 -20.63
N ASP A 2 32.12 11.06 -19.58
CA ASP A 2 31.27 11.17 -18.41
C ASP A 2 30.06 12.03 -18.81
N GLY A 3 28.87 11.43 -18.80
CA GLY A 3 27.62 12.13 -19.08
C GLY A 3 27.50 13.37 -18.18
N SER A 4 26.90 14.43 -18.71
CA SER A 4 26.62 15.64 -17.94
C SER A 4 25.85 15.27 -16.67
N ILE A 5 26.16 15.90 -15.53
CA ILE A 5 25.49 15.68 -14.25
C ILE A 5 23.95 15.77 -14.38
N LEU A 6 23.48 16.63 -15.30
CA LEU A 6 22.07 16.77 -15.65
C LEU A 6 21.45 15.50 -16.26
N GLU A 7 22.21 14.74 -17.04
CA GLU A 7 21.75 13.49 -17.65
C GLU A 7 21.64 12.37 -16.61
N SER A 8 22.61 12.26 -15.69
CA SER A 8 22.55 11.32 -14.58
C SER A 8 21.35 11.60 -13.67
N ILE A 9 21.18 12.86 -13.26
CA ILE A 9 20.05 13.28 -12.43
C ILE A 9 18.73 13.09 -13.18
N GLY A 10 18.69 13.39 -14.48
CA GLY A 10 17.51 13.20 -15.33
C GLY A 10 17.06 11.74 -15.39
N VAL A 11 17.98 10.81 -15.59
CA VAL A 11 17.69 9.36 -15.64
C VAL A 11 17.21 8.85 -14.27
N GLU A 12 17.82 9.28 -13.18
CA GLU A 12 17.39 8.92 -11.82
C GLU A 12 15.98 9.43 -11.52
N ILE A 13 15.69 10.69 -11.83
CA ILE A 13 14.36 11.28 -11.63
C ILE A 13 13.31 10.54 -12.47
N ILE A 14 13.61 10.25 -13.75
CA ILE A 14 12.70 9.49 -14.61
C ILE A 14 12.46 8.08 -14.10
N GLY A 15 13.50 7.41 -13.58
CA GLY A 15 13.39 6.08 -13.00
C GLY A 15 12.42 6.01 -11.82
N VAL A 16 12.40 7.05 -10.97
CA VAL A 16 11.51 7.15 -9.81
C VAL A 16 10.12 7.67 -10.19
N MET A 17 10.04 8.70 -11.03
CA MET A 17 8.79 9.37 -11.38
C MET A 17 7.89 8.51 -12.29
N SER A 18 8.48 7.72 -13.19
CA SER A 18 7.74 6.86 -14.13
C SER A 18 6.77 5.89 -13.45
N PRO A 19 7.19 4.97 -12.54
CA PRO A 19 6.25 4.06 -11.89
C PRO A 19 5.21 4.77 -11.03
N VAL A 20 5.58 5.88 -10.37
CA VAL A 20 4.67 6.66 -9.52
C VAL A 20 3.57 7.32 -10.35
N SER A 21 3.93 7.96 -11.47
CA SER A 21 2.96 8.58 -12.38
C SER A 21 1.99 7.57 -13.00
N ILE A 22 2.48 6.39 -13.39
CA ILE A 22 1.64 5.28 -13.87
C ILE A 22 0.68 4.83 -12.78
N CYS A 23 1.16 4.68 -11.54
CA CYS A 23 0.33 4.32 -10.40
C CYS A 23 -0.81 5.33 -10.21
N MET A 24 -0.49 6.63 -10.16
CA MET A 24 -1.48 7.69 -9.96
C MET A 24 -2.52 7.73 -11.08
N LEU A 25 -2.11 7.61 -12.35
CA LEU A 25 -3.02 7.57 -13.48
C LEU A 25 -3.99 6.38 -13.39
N LEU A 26 -3.48 5.19 -13.09
CA LEU A 26 -4.30 3.97 -12.99
C LEU A 26 -5.27 4.02 -11.81
N VAL A 27 -4.86 4.56 -10.66
CA VAL A 27 -5.77 4.77 -9.51
C VAL A 27 -6.93 5.67 -9.92
N VAL A 28 -6.66 6.81 -10.55
CA VAL A 28 -7.72 7.74 -11.01
C VAL A 28 -8.68 7.06 -11.98
N LEU A 29 -8.16 6.28 -12.93
CA LEU A 29 -8.98 5.55 -13.90
C LEU A 29 -9.89 4.51 -13.21
N ILE A 30 -9.33 3.74 -12.28
CA ILE A 30 -10.09 2.73 -11.52
C ILE A 30 -11.17 3.39 -10.67
N VAL A 31 -10.83 4.43 -9.91
CA VAL A 31 -11.77 5.14 -9.02
C VAL A 31 -12.88 5.80 -9.83
N TYR A 32 -12.56 6.44 -10.95
CA TYR A 32 -13.55 7.04 -11.84
C TYR A 32 -14.51 5.99 -12.42
N SER A 33 -13.97 4.85 -12.87
CA SER A 33 -14.77 3.74 -13.41
C SER A 33 -15.73 3.14 -12.37
N LEU A 34 -15.27 2.98 -11.12
CA LEU A 34 -16.07 2.43 -10.03
C LEU A 34 -17.13 3.44 -9.52
N THR A 35 -16.76 4.70 -9.36
CA THR A 35 -17.66 5.76 -8.85
C THR A 35 -18.83 6.02 -9.80
N SER A 36 -18.59 5.91 -11.11
CA SER A 36 -19.61 6.13 -12.14
C SER A 36 -20.79 5.13 -12.09
N PHE A 37 -20.68 4.04 -11.33
CA PHE A 37 -21.72 3.02 -11.18
C PHE A 37 -22.25 2.90 -9.74
N SER A 38 -21.48 3.31 -8.74
CA SER A 38 -21.89 3.30 -7.33
C SER A 38 -22.96 4.34 -6.96
N SER A 39 -23.61 4.99 -7.92
CA SER A 39 -24.84 5.79 -7.70
C SER A 39 -26.02 4.98 -7.14
N SER A 40 -25.88 3.68 -6.94
CA SER A 40 -26.84 2.83 -6.23
C SER A 40 -26.26 2.29 -4.92
N SER A 41 -26.60 2.96 -3.82
CA SER A 41 -26.85 2.38 -2.49
C SER A 41 -25.91 1.24 -2.03
N GLY A 42 -24.69 1.58 -1.57
CA GLY A 42 -23.84 0.67 -0.81
C GLY A 42 -23.77 1.11 0.66
N GLU A 43 -24.01 0.19 1.59
CA GLU A 43 -23.86 0.44 3.03
C GLU A 43 -22.41 0.87 3.38
N PRO A 44 -22.21 1.74 4.38
CA PRO A 44 -20.88 2.16 4.79
C PRO A 44 -20.08 0.98 5.37
N ILE A 45 -19.02 0.58 4.67
CA ILE A 45 -18.12 -0.50 5.08
C ILE A 45 -17.34 -0.04 6.32
N ARG A 46 -17.48 -0.78 7.43
CA ARG A 46 -16.62 -0.63 8.61
C ARG A 46 -15.20 -1.06 8.29
N THR A 47 -14.29 -0.11 8.13
CA THR A 47 -12.85 -0.34 7.96
C THR A 47 -12.08 0.08 9.21
N ALA A 48 -10.83 -0.36 9.35
CA ALA A 48 -9.98 0.00 10.49
C ALA A 48 -9.77 1.52 10.65
N ALA A 49 -9.94 2.29 9.57
CA ALA A 49 -9.87 3.75 9.58
C ALA A 49 -11.19 4.44 10.00
N ASN A 50 -12.31 3.71 10.08
CA ASN A 50 -13.63 4.19 10.55
C ASN A 50 -14.11 3.37 11.76
N LEU A 51 -13.18 2.83 12.56
CA LEU A 51 -13.49 1.87 13.63
C LEU A 51 -14.30 2.50 14.78
N VAL A 52 -14.15 3.81 15.01
CA VAL A 52 -14.76 4.52 16.15
C VAL A 52 -15.98 5.35 15.73
N TYR A 53 -15.95 5.96 14.54
CA TYR A 53 -17.06 6.77 14.03
C TYR A 53 -17.43 6.39 12.59
N LEU A 54 -18.71 6.11 12.36
CA LEU A 54 -19.31 5.90 11.04
C LEU A 54 -19.97 7.20 10.61
N GLU A 55 -19.31 7.92 9.70
CA GLU A 55 -19.83 9.19 9.19
C GLU A 55 -21.16 8.96 8.47
N THR A 56 -22.24 9.54 9.00
CA THR A 56 -23.57 9.52 8.38
C THR A 56 -23.81 10.87 7.71
N PRO A 57 -24.43 10.92 6.50
CA PRO A 57 -24.59 12.18 5.76
C PRO A 57 -25.41 13.26 6.49
N THR A 58 -26.13 12.93 7.56
CA THR A 58 -26.99 13.82 8.35
C THR A 58 -26.28 14.63 9.44
N ASP A 59 -25.02 14.34 9.74
CA ASP A 59 -24.34 14.94 10.91
C ASP A 59 -23.79 16.35 10.62
N SER A 60 -23.69 17.17 11.67
CA SER A 60 -23.15 18.52 11.57
C SER A 60 -21.66 18.50 11.20
N THR A 61 -21.18 19.52 10.49
CA THR A 61 -19.78 19.61 10.04
C THR A 61 -18.78 19.54 11.21
N SER A 62 -19.14 20.07 12.39
CA SER A 62 -18.32 19.99 13.60
C SER A 62 -18.20 18.57 14.15
N GLU A 63 -19.30 17.80 14.17
CA GLU A 63 -19.30 16.41 14.65
C GLU A 63 -18.53 15.49 13.70
N LYS A 64 -18.61 15.76 12.39
CA LYS A 64 -17.83 15.05 11.37
C LYS A 64 -16.33 15.24 11.55
N ILE A 65 -15.88 16.47 11.82
CA ILE A 65 -14.46 16.79 12.04
C ILE A 65 -13.94 16.16 13.33
N GLU A 66 -14.73 16.24 14.42
CA GLU A 66 -14.33 15.65 15.70
C GLU A 66 -14.24 14.11 15.60
N GLY A 67 -15.24 13.48 14.98
CA GLY A 67 -15.26 12.04 14.74
C GLY A 67 -14.14 11.57 13.81
N SER A 68 -13.87 12.31 12.72
CA SER A 68 -12.80 11.98 11.77
C SER A 68 -11.41 12.14 12.39
N LEU A 69 -11.21 13.14 13.26
CA LEU A 69 -9.97 13.36 13.97
C LEU A 69 -9.67 12.23 14.95
N LEU A 70 -10.67 11.78 15.72
CA LEU A 70 -10.51 10.69 16.66
C LEU A 70 -10.22 9.36 15.93
N ASN A 71 -10.94 9.08 14.84
CA ASN A 71 -10.67 7.94 13.96
C ASN A 71 -9.24 7.96 13.41
N ALA A 72 -8.78 9.09 12.87
CA ALA A 72 -7.43 9.23 12.32
C ALA A 72 -6.35 9.04 13.40
N LEU A 73 -6.57 9.59 14.61
CA LEU A 73 -5.64 9.44 15.73
C LEU A 73 -5.53 7.99 16.17
N VAL A 74 -6.66 7.28 16.32
CA VAL A 74 -6.66 5.84 16.67
C VAL A 74 -5.98 5.02 15.58
N PHE A 75 -6.23 5.34 14.31
CA PHE A 75 -5.59 4.68 13.18
C PHE A 75 -4.06 4.86 13.18
N VAL A 76 -3.57 6.08 13.41
CA VAL A 76 -2.13 6.34 13.51
C VAL A 76 -1.50 5.64 14.71
N ILE A 77 -2.16 5.63 15.88
CA ILE A 77 -1.68 4.88 17.05
C ILE A 77 -1.60 3.38 16.75
N LEU A 78 -2.58 2.82 16.04
CA LEU A 78 -2.57 1.42 15.65
C LEU A 78 -1.40 1.12 14.71
N ILE A 79 -1.17 1.94 13.69
CA ILE A 79 -0.01 1.79 12.80
C ILE A 79 1.29 1.90 13.59
N ALA A 80 1.42 2.90 14.47
CA ALA A 80 2.60 3.06 15.31
C ALA A 80 2.85 1.83 16.19
N ALA A 81 1.80 1.28 16.81
CA ALA A 81 1.91 0.06 17.61
C ALA A 81 2.36 -1.15 16.79
N VAL A 82 1.79 -1.34 15.58
CA VAL A 82 2.20 -2.43 14.67
C VAL A 82 3.64 -2.25 14.21
N THR A 83 4.06 -1.04 13.83
CA THR A 83 5.44 -0.78 13.42
C THR A 83 6.43 -1.04 14.55
N PHE A 84 6.12 -0.62 15.79
CA PHE A 84 6.95 -0.92 16.95
C PHE A 84 7.01 -2.43 17.25
N LEU A 85 5.89 -3.14 17.14
CA LEU A 85 5.84 -4.60 17.28
C LEU A 85 6.77 -5.28 16.25
N LEU A 86 6.70 -4.87 14.98
CA LEU A 86 7.55 -5.43 13.92
C LEU A 86 9.04 -5.15 14.17
N VAL A 87 9.39 -3.94 14.61
CA VAL A 87 10.76 -3.55 14.96
C VAL A 87 11.26 -4.38 16.14
N LEU A 88 10.46 -4.53 17.19
CA LEU A 88 10.78 -5.33 18.36
C LEU A 88 11.00 -6.79 17.97
N LEU A 89 10.16 -7.34 17.11
CA LEU A 89 10.28 -8.72 16.64
C LEU A 89 11.52 -8.93 15.76
N TYR A 90 11.90 -7.91 14.98
CA TYR A 90 13.17 -7.90 14.25
C TYR A 90 14.38 -7.85 15.18
N TYR A 91 14.32 -7.03 16.23
CA TYR A 91 15.35 -6.93 17.27
C TYR A 91 15.58 -8.28 17.99
N TYR A 92 14.50 -9.04 18.25
CA TYR A 92 14.59 -10.39 18.80
C TYR A 92 15.06 -11.47 17.81
N ASN A 93 15.52 -11.10 16.61
CA ASN A 93 16.08 -12.00 15.59
C ASN A 93 15.10 -13.02 14.99
N PHE A 94 13.79 -12.79 15.05
CA PHE A 94 12.79 -13.66 14.42
C PHE A 94 12.65 -13.42 12.90
N THR A 95 13.77 -13.39 12.16
CA THR A 95 13.80 -13.06 10.72
C THR A 95 12.91 -13.96 9.87
N ASN A 96 12.85 -15.26 10.17
CA ASN A 96 11.98 -16.21 9.49
C ASN A 96 10.49 -15.89 9.67
N PHE A 97 10.09 -15.47 10.87
CA PHE A 97 8.71 -15.06 11.13
C PHE A 97 8.38 -13.77 10.38
N LEU A 98 9.27 -12.78 10.40
CA LEU A 98 9.07 -11.53 9.65
C LEU A 98 8.94 -11.79 8.15
N LYS A 99 9.80 -12.65 7.59
CA LYS A 99 9.74 -13.02 6.16
C LYS A 99 8.38 -13.65 5.79
N ASN A 100 7.88 -14.56 6.63
CA ASN A 100 6.58 -15.18 6.42
C ASN A 100 5.42 -14.19 6.62
N TYR A 101 5.51 -13.32 7.62
CA TYR A 101 4.53 -12.25 7.87
C TYR A 101 4.42 -11.30 6.68
N MET A 102 5.54 -10.83 6.13
CA MET A 102 5.55 -9.94 4.97
C MET A 102 4.94 -10.60 3.72
N ARG A 103 5.26 -11.87 3.48
CA ARG A 103 4.67 -12.67 2.38
C ARG A 103 3.16 -12.86 2.56
N PHE A 104 2.72 -13.19 3.78
CA PHE A 104 1.31 -13.37 4.10
C PHE A 104 0.53 -12.05 4.01
N SER A 105 1.10 -10.95 4.48
CA SER A 105 0.51 -9.61 4.36
C SER A 105 0.30 -9.22 2.90
N ALA A 106 1.31 -9.41 2.05
CA ALA A 106 1.18 -9.14 0.61
C ALA A 106 0.16 -10.07 -0.07
N PHE A 107 0.09 -11.35 0.33
CA PHE A 107 -0.94 -12.29 -0.14
C PHE A 107 -2.34 -11.79 0.20
N PHE A 108 -2.55 -11.32 1.43
CA PHE A 108 -3.83 -10.78 1.87
C PHE A 108 -4.22 -9.52 1.09
N VAL A 109 -3.28 -8.60 0.89
CA VAL A 109 -3.52 -7.37 0.11
C VAL A 109 -3.84 -7.69 -1.35
N LEU A 110 -3.00 -8.48 -2.04
CA LEU A 110 -3.22 -8.81 -3.46
C LEU A 110 -4.46 -9.68 -3.68
N GLY A 111 -4.68 -10.66 -2.81
CA GLY A 111 -5.77 -11.62 -2.93
C GLY A 111 -7.10 -11.07 -2.45
N VAL A 112 -7.19 -10.66 -1.18
CA VAL A 112 -8.47 -10.25 -0.58
C VAL A 112 -8.84 -8.82 -1.00
N MET A 113 -7.95 -7.85 -0.78
CA MET A 113 -8.23 -6.45 -1.11
C MET A 113 -8.22 -6.21 -2.63
N GLY A 114 -7.25 -6.77 -3.35
CA GLY A 114 -7.22 -6.75 -4.81
C GLY A 114 -8.39 -7.51 -5.42
N GLY A 115 -8.78 -8.63 -4.82
CA GLY A 115 -9.94 -9.43 -5.21
C GLY A 115 -11.27 -8.70 -5.12
N SER A 116 -11.51 -7.95 -4.04
CA SER A 116 -12.75 -7.18 -3.90
C SER A 116 -12.89 -6.09 -4.98
N ILE A 117 -11.79 -5.42 -5.30
CA ILE A 117 -11.72 -4.44 -6.41
C ILE A 117 -11.95 -5.14 -7.74
N PHE A 118 -11.29 -6.29 -7.97
CA PHE A 118 -11.43 -7.06 -9.21
C PHE A 118 -12.88 -7.52 -9.45
N ILE A 119 -13.58 -8.02 -8.42
CA ILE A 119 -14.99 -8.40 -8.52
C ILE A 119 -15.86 -7.18 -8.82
N SER A 120 -15.56 -6.02 -8.21
CA SER A 120 -16.29 -4.77 -8.48
C SER A 120 -16.14 -4.34 -9.94
N ILE A 121 -14.95 -4.50 -10.53
CA ILE A 121 -14.69 -4.24 -11.95
C ILE A 121 -15.42 -5.26 -12.84
N ILE A 122 -15.44 -6.56 -12.52
CA ILE A 122 -16.17 -7.56 -13.32
C ILE A 122 -17.67 -7.24 -13.38
N ARG A 123 -18.25 -6.87 -12.22
CA ARG A 123 -19.65 -6.43 -12.13
C ARG A 123 -19.90 -5.19 -12.98
N GLN A 124 -18.97 -4.23 -12.97
CA GLN A 124 -19.05 -3.01 -13.76
C GLN A 124 -19.10 -3.29 -15.27
N PHE A 125 -18.20 -4.14 -15.76
CA PHE A 125 -18.12 -4.47 -17.19
C PHE A 125 -19.11 -5.57 -17.61
N SER A 126 -19.96 -6.07 -16.69
CA SER A 126 -20.93 -7.15 -16.93
C SER A 126 -20.32 -8.36 -17.65
N ILE A 127 -19.08 -8.72 -17.30
CA ILE A 127 -18.38 -9.84 -17.95
C ILE A 127 -18.88 -11.14 -17.31
N PRO A 128 -19.47 -12.08 -18.09
CA PRO A 128 -19.95 -13.34 -17.55
C PRO A 128 -18.77 -14.25 -17.24
N ILE A 129 -18.23 -14.16 -16.02
CA ILE A 129 -17.14 -15.00 -15.52
C ILE A 129 -17.70 -15.92 -14.42
N ASP A 130 -17.43 -17.22 -14.53
CA ASP A 130 -17.81 -18.20 -13.51
C ASP A 130 -16.95 -18.04 -12.24
N ALA A 131 -17.53 -18.36 -11.09
CA ALA A 131 -16.87 -18.21 -9.79
C ALA A 131 -15.58 -19.03 -9.69
N ILE A 132 -15.57 -20.23 -10.27
CA ILE A 132 -14.39 -21.12 -10.30
C ILE A 132 -13.26 -20.48 -11.11
N THR A 133 -13.57 -19.95 -12.29
CA THR A 133 -12.59 -19.27 -13.15
C THR A 133 -12.03 -18.04 -12.46
N CYS A 134 -12.88 -17.24 -11.81
CA CYS A 134 -12.48 -16.06 -11.05
C CYS A 134 -11.53 -16.43 -9.89
N LEU A 135 -11.86 -17.49 -9.13
CA LEU A 135 -11.04 -17.96 -8.01
C LEU A 135 -9.65 -18.43 -8.49
N ILE A 136 -9.60 -19.24 -9.54
CA ILE A 136 -8.35 -19.74 -10.11
C ILE A 136 -7.49 -18.57 -10.61
N LEU A 137 -8.08 -17.61 -11.34
CA LEU A 137 -7.36 -16.44 -11.85
C LEU A 137 -6.77 -15.61 -10.72
N LEU A 138 -7.57 -15.28 -9.71
CA LEU A 138 -7.17 -14.47 -8.56
C LEU A 138 -6.11 -15.19 -7.72
N PHE A 139 -6.24 -16.50 -7.52
CA PHE A 139 -5.23 -17.31 -6.83
C PHE A 139 -3.89 -17.31 -7.57
N ASN A 140 -3.90 -17.53 -8.90
CA ASN A 140 -2.68 -17.46 -9.70
C ASN A 140 -2.05 -16.07 -9.66
N PHE A 141 -2.85 -15.01 -9.82
CA PHE A 141 -2.39 -13.62 -9.71
C PHE A 141 -1.73 -13.33 -8.36
N THR A 142 -2.34 -13.79 -7.27
CA THR A 142 -1.84 -13.55 -5.91
C THR A 142 -0.54 -14.33 -5.65
N VAL A 143 -0.49 -15.62 -6.01
CA VAL A 143 0.71 -16.44 -5.81
C VAL A 143 1.87 -15.92 -6.65
N VAL A 144 1.65 -15.62 -7.94
CA VAL A 144 2.68 -15.05 -8.81
C VAL A 144 3.11 -13.68 -8.31
N GLY A 145 2.20 -12.85 -7.80
CA GLY A 145 2.53 -11.54 -7.24
C GLY A 145 3.41 -11.62 -6.00
N VAL A 146 3.05 -12.46 -5.03
CA VAL A 146 3.85 -12.65 -3.81
C VAL A 146 5.23 -13.23 -4.15
N LEU A 147 5.28 -14.21 -5.06
CA LEU A 147 6.56 -14.74 -5.53
C LEU A 147 7.38 -13.66 -6.24
N SER A 148 6.77 -12.82 -7.09
CA SER A 148 7.49 -11.76 -7.83
C SER A 148 8.03 -10.64 -6.93
N ILE A 149 7.36 -10.33 -5.82
CA ILE A 149 7.78 -9.29 -4.87
C ILE A 149 8.93 -9.78 -3.97
N PHE A 150 8.85 -11.03 -3.49
CA PHE A 150 9.76 -11.60 -2.48
C PHE A 150 10.74 -12.65 -3.00
N ALA A 151 10.85 -12.81 -4.31
CA ALA A 151 11.83 -13.71 -4.90
C ALA A 151 13.24 -13.11 -4.77
N GLU A 152 13.97 -13.60 -3.78
CA GLU A 152 15.42 -13.46 -3.67
C GLU A 152 16.06 -14.58 -4.50
N GLY A 153 16.89 -14.24 -5.49
CA GLY A 153 17.73 -15.20 -6.22
C GLY A 153 17.12 -15.90 -7.45
N ILE A 154 15.85 -15.62 -7.83
CA ILE A 154 15.26 -16.12 -9.07
C ILE A 154 15.34 -15.02 -10.14
N PRO A 155 15.81 -15.30 -11.38
CA PRO A 155 15.86 -14.32 -12.46
C PRO A 155 14.44 -14.03 -12.98
N ILE A 156 13.70 -13.19 -12.26
CA ILE A 156 12.41 -12.68 -12.68
C ILE A 156 12.62 -11.39 -13.46
N PRO A 157 11.89 -11.15 -14.56
CA PRO A 157 11.96 -9.89 -15.28
C PRO A 157 11.70 -8.72 -14.33
N ILE A 158 12.63 -7.76 -14.27
CA ILE A 158 12.53 -6.57 -13.42
C ILE A 158 11.19 -5.83 -13.61
N LEU A 159 10.69 -5.84 -14.84
CA LEU A 159 9.40 -5.28 -15.23
C LEU A 159 8.24 -5.93 -14.47
N LEU A 160 8.24 -7.26 -14.30
CA LEU A 160 7.16 -7.97 -13.62
C LEU A 160 7.10 -7.58 -12.14
N ARG A 161 8.26 -7.51 -11.47
CA ARG A 161 8.36 -7.04 -10.09
C ARG A 161 7.86 -5.60 -9.96
N GLN A 162 8.26 -4.72 -10.87
CA GLN A 162 7.81 -3.32 -10.89
C GLN A 162 6.30 -3.20 -11.08
N VAL A 163 5.71 -3.98 -12.00
CA VAL A 163 4.25 -4.02 -12.21
C VAL A 163 3.52 -4.47 -10.95
N TYR A 164 3.97 -5.54 -10.28
CA TYR A 164 3.32 -6.01 -9.04
C TYR A 164 3.46 -5.02 -7.87
N MET A 165 4.59 -4.32 -7.76
CA MET A 165 4.76 -3.25 -6.77
C MET A 165 3.80 -2.08 -7.03
N VAL A 166 3.64 -1.68 -8.30
CA VAL A 166 2.68 -0.65 -8.70
C VAL A 166 1.24 -1.11 -8.42
N LEU A 167 0.88 -2.36 -8.77
CA LEU A 167 -0.44 -2.93 -8.48
C LEU A 167 -0.75 -2.97 -6.99
N LEU A 168 0.21 -3.34 -6.15
CA LEU A 168 0.04 -3.30 -4.69
C LEU A 168 -0.26 -1.88 -4.20
N GLY A 169 0.46 -0.88 -4.73
CA GLY A 169 0.19 0.53 -4.46
C GLY A 169 -1.21 0.97 -4.90
N ILE A 170 -1.65 0.57 -6.09
CA ILE A 170 -2.99 0.86 -6.62
C ILE A 170 -4.07 0.28 -5.71
N ILE A 171 -3.93 -0.99 -5.28
CA ILE A 171 -4.90 -1.67 -4.43
C ILE A 171 -5.03 -0.95 -3.08
N VAL A 172 -3.91 -0.60 -2.45
CA VAL A 172 -3.91 0.12 -1.17
C VAL A 172 -4.53 1.51 -1.32
N ALA A 173 -4.17 2.25 -2.38
CA ALA A 173 -4.72 3.58 -2.65
C ALA A 173 -6.24 3.54 -2.92
N ALA A 174 -6.69 2.62 -3.76
CA ALA A 174 -8.12 2.40 -4.04
C ALA A 174 -8.90 2.00 -2.78
N TRP A 175 -8.24 1.37 -1.80
CA TRP A 175 -8.87 1.08 -0.52
C TRP A 175 -9.05 2.34 0.34
N PHE A 176 -8.06 3.23 0.37
CA PHE A 176 -8.16 4.54 1.05
C PHE A 176 -9.24 5.44 0.44
N THR A 177 -9.53 5.35 -0.87
CA THR A 177 -10.59 6.16 -1.49
C THR A 177 -12.01 5.75 -1.09
N ASN A 178 -12.19 4.61 -0.42
CA ASN A 178 -13.50 4.23 0.14
C ASN A 178 -13.81 4.92 1.48
N LEU A 179 -12.87 5.72 2.01
CA LEU A 179 -13.09 6.47 3.24
C LEU A 179 -13.85 7.78 2.96
N PRO A 180 -14.66 8.27 3.92
CA PRO A 180 -15.26 9.59 3.83
C PRO A 180 -14.21 10.69 3.65
N GLU A 181 -14.64 11.83 3.10
CA GLU A 181 -13.75 12.93 2.74
C GLU A 181 -12.99 13.49 3.96
N TRP A 182 -13.69 13.79 5.06
CA TRP A 182 -13.07 14.35 6.27
C TRP A 182 -12.08 13.39 6.92
N THR A 183 -12.42 12.10 7.00
CA THR A 183 -11.51 11.06 7.48
C THR A 183 -10.27 10.96 6.58
N THR A 184 -10.42 11.03 5.27
CA THR A 184 -9.30 10.95 4.32
C THR A 184 -8.34 12.13 4.49
N TRP A 185 -8.84 13.36 4.51
CA TRP A 185 -8.02 14.55 4.73
C TRP A 185 -7.29 14.52 6.07
N THR A 186 -7.99 14.14 7.13
CA THR A 186 -7.41 14.09 8.47
C THR A 186 -6.36 13.00 8.59
N LEU A 187 -6.61 11.82 8.00
CA LEU A 187 -5.67 10.71 7.96
C LEU A 187 -4.40 11.06 7.17
N LEU A 188 -4.53 11.73 6.02
CA LEU A 188 -3.38 12.18 5.22
C LEU A 188 -2.48 13.13 6.00
N VAL A 189 -3.06 14.13 6.69
CA VAL A 189 -2.30 15.06 7.53
C VAL A 189 -1.63 14.32 8.69
N ALA A 190 -2.36 13.42 9.36
CA ALA A 190 -1.83 12.67 10.50
C ALA A 190 -0.69 11.72 10.09
N LEU A 191 -0.78 11.05 8.94
CA LEU A 191 0.29 10.21 8.40
C LEU A 191 1.52 11.04 8.00
N ALA A 192 1.33 12.21 7.38
CA ALA A 192 2.43 13.11 7.04
C ALA A 192 3.19 13.59 8.28
N LEU A 193 2.46 13.94 9.36
CA LEU A 193 3.06 14.28 10.64
C LEU A 193 3.78 13.10 11.29
N TYR A 194 3.19 11.90 11.23
CA TYR A 194 3.81 10.68 11.76
C TYR A 194 5.14 10.37 11.05
N ASP A 195 5.17 10.40 9.73
CA ASP A 195 6.38 10.13 8.94
C ASP A 195 7.50 11.15 9.27
N LEU A 196 7.13 12.44 9.37
CA LEU A 196 8.05 13.51 9.77
C LEU A 196 8.65 13.25 11.16
N VAL A 197 7.83 12.89 12.15
CA VAL A 197 8.27 12.61 13.53
C VAL A 197 9.13 11.33 13.58
N ALA A 198 8.74 10.28 12.86
CA ALA A 198 9.47 9.02 12.82
C ALA A 198 10.88 9.17 12.22
N VAL A 199 11.05 10.04 11.23
CA VAL A 199 12.35 10.36 10.61
C VAL A 199 13.22 11.27 11.49
N LEU A 200 12.63 12.31 12.08
CA LEU A 200 13.37 13.31 12.88
C LEU A 200 13.74 12.83 14.30
N ALA A 201 13.07 11.82 14.85
CA ALA A 201 13.34 11.35 16.20
C ALA A 201 14.77 10.77 16.37
N PRO A 202 15.61 11.34 17.26
CA PRO A 202 16.91 10.75 17.59
C PRO A 202 16.70 9.46 18.38
N GLY A 203 16.99 8.31 17.76
CA GLY A 203 16.68 6.97 18.30
C GLY A 203 15.42 6.33 17.72
N GLY A 204 14.86 6.87 16.64
CA GLY A 204 13.68 6.32 16.00
C GLY A 204 13.87 4.87 15.51
N PRO A 205 12.79 4.06 15.47
CA PRO A 205 12.81 2.68 14.99
C PRO A 205 13.42 2.53 13.58
N LEU A 206 13.33 3.58 12.75
CA LEU A 206 13.92 3.60 11.41
C LEU A 206 15.47 3.53 11.43
N LYS A 207 16.14 4.23 12.35
CA LYS A 207 17.62 4.19 12.47
C LYS A 207 18.09 2.81 12.92
N ILE A 208 17.36 2.20 13.86
CA ILE A 208 17.64 0.85 14.35
C ILE A 208 17.46 -0.17 13.22
N LEU A 209 16.40 -0.04 12.41
CA LEU A 209 16.19 -0.88 11.23
C LEU A 209 17.30 -0.70 10.18
N VAL A 210 17.72 0.54 9.89
CA VAL A 210 18.80 0.82 8.92
C VAL A 210 20.15 0.28 9.40
N GLU A 211 20.48 0.47 10.68
CA GLU A 211 21.74 0.01 11.27
C GLU A 211 21.79 -1.53 11.35
N LEU A 212 20.68 -2.16 11.72
CA LEU A 212 20.56 -3.62 11.71
C LEU A 212 20.55 -4.22 10.30
N ALA A 213 19.84 -3.63 9.33
CA ALA A 213 19.88 -4.06 7.93
C ALA A 213 21.28 -3.92 7.32
N SER A 214 21.98 -2.81 7.63
CA SER A 214 23.37 -2.60 7.20
C SER A 214 24.35 -3.59 7.86
N SER A 215 24.05 -4.10 9.06
CA SER A 215 24.90 -5.07 9.77
C SER A 215 24.71 -6.53 9.32
N ARG A 216 23.58 -6.84 8.67
CA ARG A 216 23.19 -8.22 8.33
C ARG A 216 23.47 -8.62 6.89
N ASP A 217 24.00 -7.72 6.06
CA ASP A 217 24.29 -7.97 4.65
C ASP A 217 23.09 -8.65 3.94
N ASP A 218 21.86 -8.27 4.35
CA ASP A 218 20.68 -8.52 3.53
C ASP A 218 20.90 -7.69 2.27
N GLU A 219 21.45 -8.33 1.24
CA GLU A 219 21.78 -7.72 -0.05
C GLU A 219 20.67 -6.75 -0.42
N LEU A 220 21.01 -5.45 -0.42
CA LEU A 220 20.22 -4.41 -1.04
C LEU A 220 19.69 -4.95 -2.38
N PRO A 221 18.39 -5.26 -2.51
CA PRO A 221 17.88 -6.05 -3.61
C PRO A 221 17.99 -5.24 -4.90
N ALA A 222 19.06 -5.51 -5.65
CA ALA A 222 19.26 -5.24 -7.07
C ALA A 222 19.04 -3.81 -7.60
N LEU A 223 18.80 -2.79 -6.75
CA LEU A 223 18.58 -1.41 -7.20
C LEU A 223 19.87 -0.57 -7.35
N TRP A 224 21.04 -1.09 -6.97
CA TRP A 224 22.33 -0.40 -7.11
C TRP A 224 23.39 -1.18 -7.91
N ARG A 225 23.02 -2.31 -8.54
CA ARG A 225 23.95 -3.17 -9.31
C ARG A 225 23.89 -2.92 -10.83
N LEU A 226 23.59 -1.68 -11.24
CA LEU A 226 23.79 -1.16 -12.60
C LEU A 226 24.71 0.07 -12.56
N ARG A 227 25.91 -0.11 -11.99
CA ARG A 227 27.08 0.71 -12.30
C ARG A 227 28.22 -0.20 -12.72
#